data_AF-A0A2W1HYR5-F1
#
_entry.id   AF-A0A2W1HYR5-F1
#
_cell.length_a   1.000
_cell.length_b   1.000
_cell.length_c   1.000
_cell.angle_alpha   90.00
_cell.angle_beta   90.00
_cell.angle_gamma   90.00
#
_symmetry.space_group_name_H-M   'P 1'
#
loop_
_entity.id
_entity.type
_entity.pdbx_description
1 polymer ?
#
loop_
_entity_poly.entity_id
_entity_poly.type
_entity_poly.pdbx_seq_one_letter_code
_entity_poly.pdbx_strand_id
1 'polypeptide(L)'
;MSQAPVFSQTILGSSTIISADANTLLLLLSFLSPNDPVPLDLLSRGATPRKRWTAYGEIEEFSAEKSGLSPELSSLLSDDSRICDAIAELKRRSVVTESEQMYTADEEVASQLRASLSVESRTFWKYQALIATYRAFPWKYLESLTPNTPLFLTRLTHTFRTLSNNFLTLTPPTITDLAQTLLEASRFLNIHWKHFAIY
;
A
#
# COMPACT_ATOMS: atom_id res chain seq x y z
N MET A 1 -2.63 19.43 8.96
CA MET A 1 -1.46 19.24 8.08
C MET A 1 -0.40 18.53 8.89
N SER A 2 -0.30 17.21 8.76
CA SER A 2 0.75 16.42 9.43
C SER A 2 1.86 16.25 8.39
N GLN A 3 3.01 16.89 8.63
CA GLN A 3 4.21 16.68 7.81
C GLN A 3 4.68 15.24 7.97
N ALA A 4 5.05 14.60 6.87
CA ALA A 4 5.77 13.33 6.92
C ALA A 4 7.05 13.52 7.77
N PRO A 5 7.36 12.60 8.71
CA PRO A 5 8.59 12.72 9.48
C PRO A 5 9.79 12.64 8.53
N VAL A 6 10.70 13.61 8.61
CA VAL A 6 11.97 13.57 7.89
C VAL A 6 12.84 12.49 8.54
N PHE A 7 13.01 11.36 7.85
CA PHE A 7 13.87 10.29 8.32
C PHE A 7 15.28 10.44 7.75
N SER A 8 16.21 10.84 8.62
CA SER A 8 17.63 10.54 8.44
C SER A 8 17.90 9.24 9.18
N GLN A 9 18.13 8.11 8.51
CA GLN A 9 18.95 7.05 9.12
C GLN A 9 19.52 5.98 8.18
N THR A 10 20.82 5.81 8.40
CA THR A 10 21.75 4.76 8.03
C THR A 10 21.28 3.39 8.55
N ILE A 11 20.71 2.56 7.69
CA ILE A 11 20.28 1.19 8.08
C ILE A 11 21.09 0.12 7.33
N LEU A 12 21.72 0.45 6.21
CA LEU A 12 22.65 -0.44 5.52
C LEU A 12 24.08 -0.15 5.98
N GLY A 13 24.78 -1.20 6.45
CA GLY A 13 26.17 -1.17 6.94
C GLY A 13 27.25 -0.80 5.92
N SER A 14 26.91 -0.03 4.88
CA SER A 14 27.85 0.64 4.01
C SER A 14 27.32 2.05 3.76
N SER A 15 28.18 3.04 3.92
CA SER A 15 27.95 4.50 3.89
C SER A 15 27.42 5.03 2.56
N THR A 16 26.29 4.51 2.10
CA THR A 16 25.68 4.86 0.83
C THR A 16 24.24 5.22 1.06
N ILE A 17 24.00 6.52 0.91
CA ILE A 17 22.68 7.15 0.99
C ILE A 17 21.81 6.52 -0.11
N ILE A 18 20.73 5.87 0.28
CA ILE A 18 19.68 5.44 -0.65
C ILE A 18 18.88 6.70 -1.04
N SER A 19 18.40 6.80 -2.28
CA SER A 19 17.52 7.91 -2.67
C SER A 19 16.27 7.99 -1.80
N ALA A 20 15.69 9.19 -1.68
CA ALA A 20 14.46 9.38 -0.90
C ALA A 20 13.32 8.49 -1.41
N ASP A 21 13.23 8.30 -2.74
CA ASP A 21 12.22 7.47 -3.40
C ASP A 21 12.42 5.98 -3.07
N ALA A 22 13.65 5.47 -3.19
CA ALA A 22 13.96 4.10 -2.83
C ALA A 22 13.76 3.81 -1.33
N ASN A 23 14.09 4.76 -0.45
CA ASN A 23 13.82 4.61 0.98
C ASN A 23 12.32 4.61 1.29
N THR A 24 11.56 5.51 0.67
CA THR A 24 10.10 5.61 0.80
C THR A 24 9.43 4.33 0.31
N LEU A 25 9.88 3.79 -0.83
CA LEU A 25 9.36 2.55 -1.39
C LEU A 25 9.71 1.34 -0.52
N LEU A 26 10.93 1.25 -0.02
CA LEU A 26 11.35 0.19 0.90
C LEU A 26 10.52 0.19 2.19
N LEU A 27 10.29 1.38 2.76
CA LEU A 27 9.40 1.56 3.91
C LEU A 27 8.01 1.03 3.59
N LEU A 28 7.40 1.43 2.47
CA LEU A 28 6.08 0.93 2.07
C LEU A 28 6.06 -0.60 1.93
N LEU A 29 7.01 -1.17 1.17
CA LEU A 29 7.10 -2.62 0.93
C LEU A 29 7.22 -3.41 2.25
N SER A 30 7.97 -2.89 3.24
CA SER A 30 8.10 -3.53 4.55
C SER A 30 6.77 -3.71 5.28
N PHE A 31 5.75 -2.90 5.01
CA PHE A 31 4.43 -2.99 5.64
C PHE A 31 3.35 -3.67 4.78
N LEU A 32 3.60 -3.89 3.49
CA LEU A 32 2.62 -4.53 2.58
C LEU A 32 2.56 -6.05 2.78
N SER A 33 3.69 -6.73 2.69
CA SER A 33 3.86 -8.10 3.17
C SER A 33 5.36 -8.42 3.28
N PRO A 34 5.85 -8.88 4.43
CA PRO A 34 7.26 -9.21 4.62
C PRO A 34 7.76 -10.36 3.75
N ASN A 35 6.88 -11.32 3.43
CA ASN A 35 7.28 -12.58 2.78
C ASN A 35 6.56 -12.84 1.46
N ASP A 36 5.58 -12.02 1.09
CA ASP A 36 4.84 -12.20 -0.17
C ASP A 36 5.29 -11.20 -1.22
N PRO A 37 5.49 -11.63 -2.48
CA PRO A 37 5.84 -10.72 -3.57
C PRO A 37 4.76 -9.65 -3.79
N VAL A 38 5.17 -8.40 -4.00
CA VAL A 38 4.28 -7.26 -4.26
C VAL A 38 4.29 -6.95 -5.75
N PRO A 39 3.16 -7.07 -6.46
CA PRO A 39 3.11 -6.78 -7.89
C PRO A 39 3.15 -5.26 -8.12
N LEU A 40 3.83 -4.83 -9.20
CA LEU A 40 4.00 -3.41 -9.52
C LEU A 40 2.67 -2.67 -9.67
N ASP A 41 1.68 -3.34 -10.26
CA ASP A 41 0.36 -2.75 -10.50
C ASP A 41 -0.42 -2.47 -9.20
N LEU A 42 -0.08 -3.12 -8.08
CA LEU A 42 -0.63 -2.74 -6.77
C LEU A 42 -0.16 -1.34 -6.36
N LEU A 43 1.12 -1.05 -6.59
CA LEU A 43 1.75 0.21 -6.20
C LEU A 43 1.19 1.38 -7.00
N SER A 44 1.19 1.26 -8.33
CA SER A 44 0.73 2.35 -9.19
C SER A 44 -0.78 2.61 -9.07
N ARG A 45 -1.60 1.55 -9.05
CA ARG A 45 -3.05 1.68 -8.87
C ARG A 45 -3.43 2.25 -7.50
N GLY A 46 -2.65 1.93 -6.47
CA GLY A 46 -2.84 2.44 -5.11
C GLY A 46 -2.77 3.97 -5.01
N ALA A 47 -2.13 4.65 -5.95
CA ALA A 47 -2.01 6.11 -6.00
C ALA A 47 -2.82 6.77 -7.12
N THR A 48 -3.16 6.06 -8.19
CA THR A 48 -4.03 6.63 -9.23
C THR A 48 -5.40 7.10 -8.69
N PRO A 49 -5.99 8.17 -9.26
CA PRO A 49 -7.38 8.51 -9.01
C PRO A 49 -8.29 7.32 -9.34
N ARG A 50 -9.18 6.98 -8.42
CA ARG A 50 -10.05 5.81 -8.53
C ARG A 50 -11.47 6.27 -8.82
N LYS A 51 -12.18 5.55 -9.69
CA LYS A 51 -13.60 5.81 -9.94
C LYS A 51 -14.44 5.13 -8.87
N ARG A 52 -15.40 5.85 -8.29
CA ARG A 52 -16.36 5.29 -7.33
C ARG A 52 -17.76 5.83 -7.54
N TRP A 53 -18.74 5.10 -7.03
CA TRP A 53 -20.13 5.53 -6.99
C TRP A 53 -20.37 6.50 -5.83
N THR A 54 -21.01 7.63 -6.10
CA THR A 54 -21.49 8.55 -5.07
C THR A 54 -22.79 8.04 -4.44
N ALA A 55 -23.21 8.67 -3.34
CA ALA A 55 -24.52 8.41 -2.72
C ALA A 55 -25.71 8.70 -3.67
N TYR A 56 -25.48 9.45 -4.75
CA TYR A 56 -26.48 9.79 -5.76
C TYR A 56 -26.43 8.87 -6.99
N GLY A 57 -25.57 7.84 -6.97
CA GLY A 57 -25.40 6.92 -8.10
C GLY A 57 -24.60 7.51 -9.26
N GLU A 58 -23.85 8.59 -9.03
CA GLU A 58 -22.97 9.20 -10.02
C GLU A 58 -21.56 8.61 -9.92
N ILE A 59 -20.76 8.74 -11.00
CA ILE A 59 -19.36 8.36 -10.98
C ILE A 59 -18.53 9.59 -10.59
N GLU A 60 -17.75 9.48 -9.54
CA GLU A 60 -16.74 10.48 -9.17
C GLU A 60 -15.33 9.88 -9.18
N GLU A 61 -14.33 10.73 -9.43
CA GLU A 61 -12.92 10.39 -9.24
C GLU A 61 -12.44 10.81 -7.86
N PHE A 62 -11.95 9.84 -7.10
CA PHE A 62 -11.50 10.01 -5.73
C PHE A 62 -9.97 9.83 -5.64
N SER A 63 -9.26 10.90 -5.28
CA SER A 63 -7.79 10.91 -5.25
C SER A 63 -7.22 10.15 -4.05
N ALA A 64 -5.94 9.78 -4.14
CA ALA A 64 -5.22 9.10 -3.08
C ALA A 64 -5.07 9.96 -1.83
N GLU A 65 -4.81 11.26 -1.98
CA GLU A 65 -4.62 12.14 -0.83
C GLU A 65 -5.92 12.30 -0.04
N LYS A 66 -7.08 12.34 -0.70
CA LYS A 66 -8.39 12.37 -0.03
C LYS A 66 -8.64 11.12 0.83
N SER A 67 -7.96 10.02 0.51
CA SER A 67 -8.01 8.76 1.25
C SER A 67 -7.04 8.71 2.44
N GLY A 68 -6.14 9.70 2.54
CA GLY A 68 -5.10 9.79 3.55
C GLY A 68 -3.71 9.31 3.08
N LEU A 69 -3.53 9.03 1.79
CA LEU A 69 -2.20 8.75 1.24
C LEU A 69 -1.35 10.02 1.31
N SER A 70 -0.10 9.93 1.74
CA SER A 70 0.78 11.09 1.83
C SER A 70 1.03 11.66 0.42
N PRO A 71 1.13 12.98 0.23
CA PRO A 71 1.40 13.57 -1.08
C PRO A 71 2.70 13.08 -1.72
N GLU A 72 3.72 12.85 -0.90
CA GLU A 72 5.03 12.32 -1.33
C GLU A 72 4.86 10.91 -1.89
N LEU A 73 4.11 10.06 -1.18
CA LEU A 73 3.85 8.69 -1.60
C LEU A 73 2.92 8.65 -2.82
N SER A 74 1.88 9.48 -2.85
CA SER A 74 0.99 9.66 -4.00
C SER A 74 1.78 10.05 -5.25
N SER A 75 2.70 11.00 -5.13
CA SER A 75 3.56 11.46 -6.22
C SER A 75 4.54 10.38 -6.70
N LEU A 76 5.16 9.65 -5.78
CA LEU A 76 6.08 8.55 -6.13
C LEU A 76 5.35 7.41 -6.84
N LEU A 77 4.23 6.97 -6.27
CA LEU A 77 3.48 5.82 -6.76
C LEU A 77 2.67 6.13 -8.04
N SER A 78 2.40 7.40 -8.37
CA SER A 78 1.74 7.76 -9.63
C SER A 78 2.70 7.84 -10.82
N ASP A 79 4.00 7.65 -10.60
CA ASP A 79 5.04 7.75 -11.61
C ASP A 79 5.80 6.42 -11.75
N ASP A 80 5.38 5.61 -12.72
CA ASP A 80 5.96 4.29 -12.98
C ASP A 80 7.49 4.36 -13.22
N SER A 81 8.01 5.46 -13.78
CA SER A 81 9.45 5.62 -14.01
C SER A 81 10.20 5.75 -12.69
N ARG A 82 9.68 6.56 -11.75
CA ARG A 82 10.26 6.73 -10.41
C ARG A 82 10.16 5.45 -9.60
N ILE A 83 9.08 4.68 -9.74
CA ILE A 83 8.99 3.36 -9.10
C ILE A 83 10.06 2.42 -9.67
N CYS A 84 10.21 2.35 -10.99
CA CYS A 84 11.21 1.50 -11.63
C CYS A 84 12.64 1.87 -11.22
N ASP A 85 12.96 3.16 -11.16
CA ASP A 85 14.27 3.66 -10.74
C ASP A 85 14.56 3.34 -9.27
N ALA A 86 13.57 3.54 -8.39
CA ALA A 86 13.65 3.18 -6.98
C ALA A 86 13.87 1.68 -6.78
N ILE A 87 13.14 0.83 -7.50
CA ILE A 87 13.31 -0.63 -7.48
C ILE A 87 14.67 -1.03 -8.00
N ALA A 88 15.13 -0.45 -9.12
CA ALA A 88 16.45 -0.74 -9.68
C ALA A 88 17.57 -0.40 -8.68
N GLU A 89 17.42 0.69 -7.92
CA GLU A 89 18.31 1.02 -6.83
C GLU A 89 18.28 0.00 -5.70
N LEU A 90 17.11 -0.38 -5.22
CA LEU A 90 16.96 -1.38 -4.14
C LEU A 90 17.49 -2.75 -4.55
N LYS A 91 17.30 -3.16 -5.81
CA LYS A 91 17.87 -4.39 -6.37
C LYS A 91 19.39 -4.36 -6.41
N ARG A 92 19.99 -3.23 -6.82
CA ARG A 92 21.45 -3.05 -6.82
C ARG A 92 22.05 -3.18 -5.41
N ARG A 93 21.26 -2.89 -4.38
CA ARG A 93 21.61 -3.00 -2.97
C ARG A 93 21.31 -4.38 -2.38
N SER A 94 20.73 -5.29 -3.16
CA SER A 94 20.26 -6.60 -2.69
C SER A 94 19.23 -6.53 -1.56
N VAL A 95 18.46 -5.44 -1.49
CA VAL A 95 17.41 -5.25 -0.46
C VAL A 95 16.04 -5.67 -0.99
N VAL A 96 15.87 -5.71 -2.30
CA VAL A 96 14.65 -6.18 -2.96
C VAL A 96 15.03 -7.21 -4.01
N THR A 97 14.26 -8.29 -4.04
CA THR A 97 14.32 -9.32 -5.07
C THR A 97 13.13 -9.18 -6.02
N GLU A 98 13.32 -9.54 -7.29
CA GLU A 98 12.26 -9.53 -8.31
C GLU A 98 12.03 -10.96 -8.79
N SER A 99 10.76 -11.37 -8.80
CA SER A 99 10.32 -12.64 -9.38
C SER A 99 9.01 -12.39 -10.12
N GLU A 100 8.97 -12.71 -11.42
CA GLU A 100 7.74 -12.61 -12.24
C GLU A 100 7.03 -11.24 -12.15
N GLN A 101 7.80 -10.14 -12.21
CA GLN A 101 7.29 -8.74 -12.06
C GLN A 101 6.69 -8.42 -10.68
N MET A 102 7.02 -9.22 -9.68
CA MET A 102 6.68 -8.97 -8.29
C MET A 102 7.95 -8.75 -7.47
N TYR A 103 7.84 -7.91 -6.44
CA TYR A 103 8.96 -7.45 -5.64
C TYR A 103 8.82 -7.89 -4.20
N THR A 104 9.85 -8.53 -3.67
CA THR A 104 9.90 -8.95 -2.27
C THR A 104 11.05 -8.23 -1.59
N ALA A 105 10.75 -7.50 -0.51
CA ALA A 105 11.78 -6.90 0.33
C ALA A 105 12.47 -7.98 1.17
N ASP A 106 13.77 -7.84 1.37
CA ASP A 106 14.53 -8.69 2.29
C ASP A 106 13.96 -8.54 3.72
N GLU A 107 13.60 -9.66 4.34
CA GLU A 107 12.88 -9.63 5.62
C GLU A 107 13.78 -9.23 6.81
N GLU A 108 15.08 -9.49 6.74
CA GLU A 108 16.01 -9.00 7.77
C GLU A 108 16.09 -7.48 7.72
N VAL A 109 16.26 -6.92 6.52
CA VAL A 109 16.28 -5.46 6.32
C VAL A 109 14.93 -4.83 6.67
N ALA A 110 13.82 -5.43 6.22
CA ALA A 110 12.49 -4.93 6.46
C ALA A 110 12.12 -4.98 7.95
N SER A 111 12.47 -6.06 8.66
CA SER A 111 12.23 -6.18 10.11
C SER A 111 13.05 -5.18 10.91
N GLN A 112 14.32 -4.98 10.56
CA GLN A 112 15.18 -3.97 11.19
C GLN A 112 14.65 -2.55 10.97
N LEU A 113 14.23 -2.24 9.73
CA LEU A 113 13.61 -0.96 9.39
C LEU A 113 12.32 -0.71 10.18
N ARG A 114 11.45 -1.72 10.31
CA ARG A 114 10.24 -1.62 11.13
C ARG A 114 10.58 -1.43 12.61
N ALA A 115 11.62 -2.09 13.11
CA ALA A 115 12.05 -2.00 14.50
C ALA A 115 12.66 -0.64 14.85
N SER A 116 13.36 0.00 13.91
CA SER A 116 13.98 1.31 14.11
C SER A 116 12.99 2.48 14.11
N LEU A 117 11.76 2.27 13.64
CA LEU A 117 10.73 3.31 13.58
C LEU A 117 10.05 3.55 14.95
N SER A 118 9.70 4.82 15.20
CA SER A 118 8.85 5.20 16.34
C SER A 118 7.46 4.55 16.24
N VAL A 119 6.71 4.52 17.34
CA VAL A 119 5.34 3.95 17.37
C VAL A 119 4.42 4.70 16.41
N GLU A 120 4.51 6.02 16.37
CA GLU A 120 3.72 6.91 15.51
C GLU A 120 4.06 6.64 14.04
N SER A 121 5.35 6.52 13.74
CA SER A 121 5.86 6.28 12.40
C SER A 121 5.44 4.92 11.86
N ARG A 122 5.52 3.87 12.69
CA ARG A 122 5.01 2.53 12.35
C ARG A 122 3.52 2.57 12.05
N THR A 123 2.76 3.30 12.87
CA THR A 123 1.32 3.43 12.69
C THR A 123 0.98 4.15 11.39
N PHE A 124 1.68 5.24 11.09
CA PHE A 124 1.58 5.96 9.83
C PHE A 124 1.81 5.04 8.63
N TRP A 125 2.93 4.31 8.61
CA TRP A 125 3.26 3.43 7.48
C TRP A 125 2.32 2.24 7.33
N LYS A 126 1.79 1.69 8.43
CA LYS A 126 0.69 0.70 8.37
C LYS A 126 -0.53 1.28 7.66
N TYR A 127 -0.90 2.52 7.95
CA TYR A 127 -2.02 3.19 7.27
C TYR A 127 -1.74 3.45 5.79
N GLN A 128 -0.55 3.92 5.45
CA GLN A 128 -0.16 4.13 4.05
C GLN A 128 -0.21 2.81 3.25
N ALA A 129 0.30 1.72 3.82
CA ALA A 129 0.24 0.39 3.22
C ALA A 129 -1.19 -0.11 3.03
N LEU A 130 -2.07 0.07 4.03
CA LEU A 130 -3.48 -0.26 3.90
C LEU A 130 -4.14 0.54 2.78
N ILE A 131 -3.92 1.86 2.73
CA ILE A 131 -4.50 2.76 1.73
C ILE A 131 -4.06 2.37 0.33
N ALA A 132 -2.76 2.20 0.10
CA ALA A 132 -2.23 1.77 -1.18
C ALA A 132 -2.86 0.42 -1.62
N THR A 133 -3.00 -0.53 -0.69
CA THR A 133 -3.52 -1.86 -0.99
C THR A 133 -5.01 -1.86 -1.33
N TYR A 134 -5.87 -1.23 -0.53
CA TYR A 134 -7.31 -1.27 -0.80
C TYR A 134 -7.67 -0.41 -2.02
N ARG A 135 -6.97 0.71 -2.25
CA ARG A 135 -7.23 1.55 -3.42
C ARG A 135 -6.82 0.87 -4.72
N ALA A 136 -5.85 -0.04 -4.69
CA ALA A 136 -5.46 -0.83 -5.84
C ALA A 136 -6.55 -1.79 -6.35
N PHE A 137 -7.58 -2.08 -5.55
CA PHE A 137 -8.67 -2.97 -5.98
C PHE A 137 -9.53 -2.35 -7.10
N PRO A 138 -9.77 -3.06 -8.22
CA PRO A 138 -10.76 -2.61 -9.21
C PRO A 138 -12.18 -2.64 -8.66
N TRP A 139 -12.96 -1.59 -8.92
CA TRP A 139 -14.43 -1.62 -8.75
C TRP A 139 -15.10 -2.34 -9.91
N LYS A 140 -16.12 -3.15 -9.62
CA LYS A 140 -16.91 -3.83 -10.65
C LYS A 140 -17.50 -2.78 -11.57
N TYR A 141 -17.42 -3.02 -12.87
CA TYR A 141 -18.08 -2.22 -13.89
C TYR A 141 -17.55 -0.77 -14.05
N LEU A 142 -16.61 -0.34 -13.22
CA LEU A 142 -15.93 0.95 -13.35
C LEU A 142 -14.49 0.82 -13.83
N GLU A 143 -13.84 -0.31 -13.52
CA GLU A 143 -12.44 -0.56 -13.85
C GLU A 143 -12.24 -1.98 -14.42
N SER A 144 -11.22 -2.13 -15.26
CA SER A 144 -10.78 -3.43 -15.76
C SER A 144 -10.12 -4.25 -14.66
N LEU A 145 -10.46 -5.54 -14.63
CA LEU A 145 -9.79 -6.53 -13.79
C LEU A 145 -8.34 -6.73 -14.27
N THR A 146 -7.39 -6.71 -13.34
CA THR A 146 -6.02 -7.17 -13.64
C THR A 146 -5.85 -8.63 -13.20
N PRO A 147 -5.00 -9.43 -13.88
CA PRO A 147 -4.72 -10.81 -13.49
C PRO A 147 -4.25 -10.95 -12.03
N ASN A 148 -3.61 -9.90 -11.49
CA ASN A 148 -3.07 -9.87 -10.13
C ASN A 148 -4.09 -9.51 -9.04
N THR A 149 -5.35 -9.22 -9.40
CA THR A 149 -6.40 -8.85 -8.43
C THR A 149 -6.54 -9.84 -7.25
N PRO A 150 -6.45 -11.17 -7.45
CA PRO A 150 -6.47 -12.12 -6.33
C PRO A 150 -5.30 -11.94 -5.35
N LEU A 151 -4.11 -11.54 -5.84
CA LEU A 151 -2.95 -11.29 -4.99
C LEU A 151 -3.21 -10.10 -4.06
N PHE A 152 -3.90 -9.06 -4.53
CA PHE A 152 -4.21 -7.89 -3.71
C PHE A 152 -5.02 -8.27 -2.45
N LEU A 153 -5.82 -9.35 -2.49
CA LEU A 153 -6.69 -9.78 -1.38
C LEU A 153 -5.88 -10.26 -0.18
N THR A 154 -4.83 -11.03 -0.43
CA THR A 154 -3.92 -11.51 0.62
C THR A 154 -3.30 -10.34 1.38
N ARG A 155 -2.89 -9.30 0.64
CA ARG A 155 -2.24 -8.11 1.21
C ARG A 155 -3.25 -7.23 1.93
N LEU A 156 -4.46 -7.10 1.40
CA LEU A 156 -5.56 -6.38 2.07
C LEU A 156 -5.88 -7.04 3.42
N THR A 157 -5.96 -8.37 3.44
CA THR A 157 -6.21 -9.14 4.67
C THR A 157 -5.09 -8.96 5.68
N HIS A 158 -3.84 -9.01 5.24
CA HIS A 158 -2.66 -8.82 6.08
C HIS A 158 -2.62 -7.41 6.70
N THR A 159 -2.74 -6.37 5.87
CA THR A 159 -2.72 -4.97 6.32
C THR A 159 -3.91 -4.64 7.22
N PHE A 160 -5.11 -5.16 6.93
CA PHE A 160 -6.29 -4.99 7.76
C PHE A 160 -6.15 -5.64 9.14
N ARG A 161 -5.69 -6.90 9.22
CA ARG A 161 -5.44 -7.59 10.51
C ARG A 161 -4.38 -6.89 11.34
N THR A 162 -3.36 -6.33 10.69
CA THR A 162 -2.29 -5.59 11.37
C THR A 162 -2.78 -4.27 11.99
N LEU A 163 -3.93 -3.77 11.53
CA LEU A 163 -4.57 -2.53 11.98
C LEU A 163 -5.81 -2.75 12.85
N SER A 164 -6.25 -4.00 13.06
CA SER A 164 -7.57 -4.30 13.63
C SER A 164 -7.83 -3.73 15.03
N ASN A 165 -6.78 -3.31 15.74
CA ASN A 165 -6.88 -2.76 17.08
C ASN A 165 -6.94 -1.22 17.12
N ASN A 166 -6.82 -0.50 15.99
CA ASN A 166 -6.59 0.96 15.96
C ASN A 166 -7.47 1.76 14.97
N PHE A 167 -8.58 1.21 14.45
CA PHE A 167 -9.41 1.89 13.43
C PHE A 167 -9.97 3.27 13.80
N LEU A 168 -9.94 3.66 15.08
CA LEU A 168 -10.45 4.95 15.58
C LEU A 168 -9.77 6.18 14.97
N THR A 169 -8.62 6.02 14.29
CA THR A 169 -7.90 7.14 13.66
C THR A 169 -8.20 7.33 12.17
N LEU A 170 -9.05 6.49 11.56
CA LEU A 170 -9.42 6.65 10.15
C LEU A 170 -10.50 7.72 9.99
N THR A 171 -10.40 8.50 8.92
CA THR A 171 -11.45 9.48 8.58
C THR A 171 -12.72 8.77 8.07
N PRO A 172 -13.93 9.31 8.30
CA PRO A 172 -15.16 8.70 7.79
C PRO A 172 -15.17 8.40 6.28
N PRO A 173 -14.60 9.25 5.40
CA PRO A 173 -14.43 8.93 3.98
C PRO A 173 -13.55 7.69 3.74
N THR A 174 -12.43 7.56 4.45
CA THR A 174 -11.53 6.40 4.36
C THR A 174 -12.21 5.12 4.84
N ILE A 175 -13.00 5.19 5.92
CA ILE A 175 -13.77 4.04 6.43
C ILE A 175 -14.79 3.59 5.41
N THR A 176 -15.50 4.53 4.79
CA THR A 176 -16.51 4.23 3.77
C THR A 176 -15.87 3.57 2.55
N ASP A 177 -14.75 4.11 2.05
CA ASP A 177 -14.05 3.56 0.88
C ASP A 177 -13.44 2.18 1.18
N LEU A 178 -12.92 1.98 2.39
CA LEU A 178 -12.46 0.67 2.86
C LEU A 178 -13.60 -0.34 2.91
N ALA A 179 -14.74 0.01 3.50
CA ALA A 179 -15.91 -0.87 3.60
C ALA A 179 -16.46 -1.23 2.20
N GLN A 180 -16.58 -0.25 1.31
CA GLN A 180 -16.96 -0.47 -0.08
C GLN A 180 -15.95 -1.40 -0.78
N THR A 181 -14.65 -1.19 -0.58
CA THR A 181 -13.62 -2.05 -1.15
C THR A 181 -13.69 -3.48 -0.61
N LEU A 182 -13.95 -3.68 0.68
CA LEU A 182 -14.11 -5.01 1.28
C LEU A 182 -15.34 -5.73 0.71
N LEU A 183 -16.43 -5.01 0.50
CA LEU A 183 -17.64 -5.52 -0.16
C LEU A 183 -17.34 -5.91 -1.61
N GLU A 184 -16.62 -5.07 -2.35
CA GLU A 184 -16.20 -5.35 -3.72
C GLU A 184 -15.26 -6.57 -3.77
N ALA A 185 -14.27 -6.63 -2.87
CA ALA A 185 -13.31 -7.72 -2.73
C ALA A 185 -13.99 -9.07 -2.42
N SER A 186 -15.15 -9.05 -1.76
CA SER A 186 -15.91 -10.26 -1.41
C SER A 186 -16.36 -11.09 -2.61
N ARG A 187 -16.41 -10.51 -3.82
CA ARG A 187 -16.73 -11.27 -5.03
C ARG A 187 -15.66 -12.26 -5.46
N PHE A 188 -14.43 -12.01 -5.05
CA PHE A 188 -13.27 -12.81 -5.44
C PHE A 188 -12.99 -13.93 -4.43
N LEU A 189 -13.79 -14.02 -3.37
CA LEU A 189 -13.59 -14.95 -2.27
C LEU A 189 -14.83 -15.84 -2.08
N ASN A 190 -14.60 -17.05 -1.60
CA ASN A 190 -15.66 -17.99 -1.19
C ASN A 190 -16.47 -17.42 0.00
N ILE A 191 -17.63 -18.03 0.28
CA ILE A 191 -18.63 -17.61 1.30
C ILE A 191 -18.04 -17.18 2.67
N HIS A 192 -16.88 -17.70 3.07
CA HIS A 192 -16.24 -17.40 4.36
C HIS A 192 -15.81 -15.92 4.48
N TRP A 193 -15.50 -15.24 3.38
CA TRP A 193 -15.17 -13.81 3.42
C TRP A 193 -16.39 -12.91 3.55
N LYS A 194 -17.55 -13.35 3.07
CA LYS A 194 -18.81 -12.60 3.29
C LYS A 194 -19.10 -12.45 4.78
N HIS A 195 -18.76 -13.46 5.58
CA HIS A 195 -18.84 -13.36 7.03
C HIS A 195 -17.80 -12.40 7.63
N PHE A 196 -16.57 -12.39 7.11
CA PHE A 196 -15.51 -11.46 7.54
C PHE A 196 -15.80 -9.98 7.22
N ALA A 197 -16.54 -9.68 6.15
CA ALA A 197 -16.90 -8.31 5.78
C ALA A 197 -18.11 -7.77 6.57
N ILE A 198 -18.89 -8.65 7.21
CA ILE A 198 -20.13 -8.31 7.93
C ILE A 198 -19.89 -8.22 9.45
N TYR A 199 -18.88 -8.92 9.98
CA TYR A 199 -18.51 -8.97 11.40
C TYR A 199 -17.26 -8.12 11.69
#